data_AF-A0A923TUH5-F1
#
_entry.id   AF-A0A923TUH5-F1
#
_cell.length_a   1.000
_cell.length_b   1.000
_cell.length_c   1.000
_cell.angle_alpha   90.00
_cell.angle_beta   90.00
_cell.angle_gamma   90.00
#
_symmetry.space_group_name_H-M   'P 1'
#
loop_
_entity.id
_entity.type
_entity.pdbx_description
1 polymer ?
#
loop_
_entity_poly.entity_id
_entity_poly.type
_entity_poly.pdbx_seq_one_letter_code
_entity_poly.pdbx_strand_id
1 'polypeptide(L)'
;MPVLDQDGTGTCYAQVAAQLINFKLKTNRSNFQVSSIDLALVGATSSRFFDRDSLTAGQVAPLIEAAGKYGVASKACVDSEIKRFHQDAGLSTEQFTAILESMNESSSYFLTRAAERRLAEFDISQNPDISSCRYKATLDVLDRRGLWGSSVTEVLNQVLYRCRSERKKISNLDYDSLTIGTDAEMMNEVDRILDRKIPVSAGLCAPILLESKEYSGLAGKSPPLDRGSLDNFTKEKCEPHQTLIVGRNQFSDGSCRYLVRNSWGGAWKTDGLTCACKTSDGVYHSDCKSAESGIKVKEKQISERISESNRLSDRYEALKIRHPEEAKKVLRESKIQKMKFNIDLDELKKLREEYEQRAYVGCWIDSKNLKKNVFHVGSLK
;
A
#
# COMPACT_ATOMS: atom_id res chain seq x y z
N MET A 1 -11.47 -3.39 3.27
CA MET A 1 -10.80 -2.10 3.57
C MET A 1 -10.39 -1.48 2.26
N PRO A 2 -10.74 -0.20 1.99
CA PRO A 2 -10.16 0.51 0.86
C PRO A 2 -8.64 0.42 0.96
N VAL A 3 -8.01 0.17 -0.18
CA VAL A 3 -6.56 0.09 -0.34
C VAL A 3 -6.07 1.53 -0.26
N LEU A 4 -5.84 2.03 0.95
CA LEU A 4 -5.14 3.31 1.10
C LEU A 4 -3.74 3.10 0.58
N ASP A 5 -3.33 3.85 -0.44
CA ASP A 5 -1.94 3.86 -0.88
C ASP A 5 -1.09 4.42 0.26
N GLN A 6 -0.05 3.69 0.62
CA GLN A 6 0.61 3.82 1.91
C GLN A 6 1.87 4.71 1.84
N ASP A 7 2.15 5.28 0.67
CA ASP A 7 3.39 5.99 0.38
C ASP A 7 3.32 7.49 0.79
N GLY A 8 4.34 7.98 1.49
CA GLY A 8 4.63 9.41 1.70
C GLY A 8 3.95 10.15 2.86
N THR A 9 2.72 9.80 3.25
CA THR A 9 1.97 10.58 4.28
C THR A 9 2.15 10.09 5.72
N GLY A 10 2.80 8.94 5.92
CA GLY A 10 2.95 8.26 7.22
C GLY A 10 1.62 7.87 7.88
N THR A 11 0.56 7.74 7.08
CA THR A 11 -0.76 7.29 7.53
C THR A 11 -0.74 5.87 8.08
N CYS A 12 0.12 4.98 7.56
CA CYS A 12 0.35 3.65 8.12
C CYS A 12 0.89 3.74 9.56
N TYR A 13 1.89 4.59 9.80
CA TYR A 13 2.45 4.84 11.14
C TYR A 13 1.43 5.47 12.07
N ALA A 14 0.63 6.41 11.57
CA ALA A 14 -0.43 7.04 12.34
C ALA A 14 -1.57 6.07 12.69
N GLN A 15 -1.86 5.09 11.82
CA GLN A 15 -2.77 3.99 12.14
C GLN A 15 -2.23 3.11 13.27
N VAL A 16 -0.94 2.75 13.22
CA VAL A 16 -0.31 1.97 14.29
C VAL A 16 -0.34 2.74 15.61
N ALA A 17 0.08 4.00 15.58
CA ALA A 17 0.09 4.89 16.75
C ALA A 17 -1.31 4.99 17.36
N ALA A 18 -2.34 5.18 16.52
CA ALA A 18 -3.73 5.25 16.98
C ALA A 18 -4.13 3.99 17.73
N GLN A 19 -3.77 2.81 17.22
CA GLN A 19 -4.11 1.54 17.84
C GLN A 19 -3.41 1.34 19.18
N LEU A 20 -2.11 1.62 19.27
CA LEU A 20 -1.36 1.50 20.52
C LEU A 20 -1.92 2.44 21.59
N ILE A 21 -2.21 3.69 21.21
CA ILE A 21 -2.83 4.66 22.12
C ILE A 21 -4.23 4.19 22.55
N ASN A 22 -5.06 3.74 21.61
CA ASN A 22 -6.41 3.25 21.90
C ASN A 22 -6.40 2.00 22.79
N PHE A 23 -5.44 1.11 22.61
CA PHE A 23 -5.25 -0.06 23.46
C PHE A 23 -4.96 0.37 24.91
N LYS A 24 -4.00 1.28 25.12
CA LYS A 24 -3.67 1.82 26.45
C LYS A 24 -4.83 2.59 27.09
N LEU A 25 -5.56 3.38 26.31
CA LEU A 25 -6.73 4.09 26.80
C LEU A 25 -7.82 3.13 27.26
N LYS A 26 -8.03 2.04 26.52
CA LYS A 26 -8.98 1.00 26.88
C LYS A 26 -8.57 0.25 28.15
N THR A 27 -7.30 -0.08 28.33
CA THR A 27 -6.82 -0.70 29.59
C THR A 27 -7.04 0.22 30.78
N ASN A 28 -6.95 1.53 30.58
CA ASN A 28 -7.29 2.57 31.57
C ASN A 28 -8.80 2.89 31.64
N ARG A 29 -9.67 2.07 31.04
CA ARG A 29 -11.14 2.22 31.02
C ARG A 29 -11.64 3.55 30.44
N SER A 30 -10.84 4.19 29.58
CA SER A 30 -11.28 5.37 28.83
C SER A 30 -12.09 4.97 27.60
N ASN A 31 -13.19 5.68 27.35
CA ASN A 31 -13.98 5.56 26.11
C ASN A 31 -13.42 6.43 24.97
N PHE A 32 -12.33 7.16 25.21
CA PHE A 32 -11.72 8.01 24.20
C PHE A 32 -11.01 7.14 23.15
N GLN A 33 -11.32 7.41 21.89
CA GLN A 33 -10.64 6.79 20.74
C GLN A 33 -9.94 7.87 19.93
N VAL A 34 -8.73 7.59 19.50
CA VAL A 34 -7.89 8.44 18.66
C VAL A 34 -8.07 8.05 17.20
N SER A 35 -8.15 9.05 16.33
CA SER A 35 -8.14 8.88 14.88
C SER A 35 -6.71 8.87 14.33
N SER A 36 -6.43 7.94 13.42
CA SER A 36 -5.17 7.91 12.68
C SER A 36 -4.96 9.15 11.81
N ILE A 37 -6.03 9.77 11.31
CA ILE A 37 -5.96 10.97 10.47
C ILE A 37 -5.47 12.17 11.30
N ASP A 38 -6.02 12.34 12.51
CA ASP A 38 -5.57 13.43 13.39
C ASP A 38 -4.16 13.17 13.93
N LEU A 39 -3.77 11.91 14.17
CA LEU A 39 -2.39 11.57 14.52
C LEU A 39 -1.40 11.87 13.40
N ALA A 40 -1.73 11.55 12.16
CA ALA A 40 -0.89 11.89 11.00
C ALA A 40 -0.71 13.42 10.92
N LEU A 41 -1.81 14.16 11.14
CA LEU A 41 -1.81 15.62 11.16
C LEU A 41 -0.96 16.19 12.31
N VAL A 42 -1.10 15.65 13.52
CA VAL A 42 -0.32 16.04 14.69
C VAL A 42 1.16 15.74 14.48
N GLY A 43 1.50 14.56 13.95
CA GLY A 43 2.86 14.17 13.57
C GLY A 43 3.48 15.13 12.57
N ALA A 44 2.80 15.37 11.44
CA ALA A 44 3.27 16.29 10.40
C ALA A 44 3.37 17.74 10.87
N THR A 45 2.57 18.15 11.86
CA THR A 45 2.67 19.49 12.46
C THR A 45 3.87 19.59 13.42
N SER A 46 4.22 18.49 14.09
CA SER A 46 5.34 18.42 15.02
C SER A 46 6.71 18.37 14.32
N SER A 47 6.78 17.80 13.11
CA SER A 47 8.02 17.74 12.29
C SER A 47 8.38 19.07 11.62
N ARG A 48 7.52 20.10 11.67
CA ARG A 48 7.78 21.42 11.04
C ARG A 48 9.01 22.16 11.57
N PHE A 49 9.67 21.70 12.65
CA PHE A 49 10.90 22.32 13.15
C PHE A 49 12.20 21.67 12.67
N PHE A 50 12.20 20.40 12.23
CA PHE A 50 13.35 19.75 11.60
C PHE A 50 12.84 18.67 10.63
N ASP A 51 13.15 18.84 9.35
CA ASP A 51 12.81 17.97 8.21
C ASP A 51 11.31 17.86 7.85
N ARG A 52 10.89 18.68 6.88
CA ARG A 52 9.55 18.70 6.28
C ARG A 52 9.11 17.36 5.65
N ASP A 53 10.05 16.44 5.45
CA ASP A 53 9.80 15.09 4.91
C ASP A 53 9.94 13.99 5.99
N SER A 54 10.05 14.37 7.27
CA SER A 54 10.40 13.48 8.39
C SER A 54 9.25 13.03 9.29
N LEU A 55 8.22 12.42 8.69
CA LEU A 55 7.83 11.12 9.27
C LEU A 55 8.94 10.11 8.89
N THR A 56 10.17 10.38 9.32
CA THR A 56 11.40 9.70 8.91
C THR A 56 11.28 8.24 9.33
N ALA A 57 11.21 7.38 8.32
CA ALA A 57 11.53 5.96 8.41
C ALA A 57 10.84 5.17 9.55
N GLY A 58 9.54 4.90 9.45
CA GLY A 58 9.05 3.70 10.12
C GLY A 58 8.68 3.79 11.60
N GLN A 59 8.82 4.96 12.25
CA GLN A 59 8.77 5.05 13.71
C GLN A 59 7.43 5.54 14.25
N VAL A 60 6.89 4.79 15.23
CA VAL A 60 5.61 5.09 15.91
C VAL A 60 5.81 5.96 17.14
N ALA A 61 7.00 5.92 17.75
CA ALA A 61 7.33 6.68 18.95
C ALA A 61 7.14 8.20 18.76
N PRO A 62 7.63 8.85 17.67
CA PRO A 62 7.45 10.29 17.48
C PRO A 62 5.97 10.70 17.39
N LEU A 63 5.10 9.84 16.84
CA LEU A 63 3.66 10.08 16.76
C LEU A 63 3.00 10.01 18.14
N ILE A 64 3.42 9.07 18.97
CA ILE A 64 2.92 8.91 20.34
C ILE A 64 3.38 10.07 21.22
N GLU A 65 4.64 10.49 21.10
CA GLU A 65 5.17 11.68 21.76
C GLU A 65 4.43 12.95 21.32
N ALA A 66 4.18 13.11 20.02
CA ALA A 66 3.41 14.22 19.49
C ALA A 66 1.97 14.22 20.03
N ALA A 67 1.34 13.06 20.17
CA ALA A 67 0.02 12.94 20.80
C ALA A 67 0.02 13.36 22.27
N GLY A 68 1.06 13.01 23.04
CA GLY A 68 1.24 13.47 24.42
C GLY A 68 1.47 14.98 24.52
N LYS A 69 2.28 15.55 23.62
CA LYS A 69 2.69 16.96 23.62
C LYS A 69 1.59 17.90 23.13
N TYR A 70 1.01 17.61 21.97
CA TYR A 70 0.06 18.49 21.27
C TYR A 70 -1.41 18.09 21.49
N GLY A 71 -1.65 16.89 22.01
CA GLY A 71 -2.99 16.33 22.12
C GLY A 71 -3.55 15.85 20.78
N VAL A 72 -4.56 15.00 20.88
CA VAL A 72 -5.27 14.42 19.74
C VAL A 72 -6.77 14.61 19.92
N ALA A 73 -7.47 14.76 18.80
CA ALA A 73 -8.92 14.84 18.74
C ALA A 73 -9.53 13.44 18.87
N SER A 74 -10.78 13.40 19.35
CA SER A 74 -11.53 12.14 19.38
C SER A 74 -11.85 11.67 17.96
N LYS A 75 -11.88 10.36 17.75
CA LYS A 75 -12.32 9.75 16.49
C LYS A 75 -13.72 10.24 16.10
N ALA A 76 -14.62 10.38 17.07
CA ALA A 76 -15.97 10.89 16.84
C ALA A 76 -15.98 12.31 16.26
N CYS A 77 -15.12 13.21 16.76
CA CYS A 77 -14.99 14.55 16.19
C CYS A 77 -14.47 14.49 14.76
N VAL A 78 -13.39 13.73 14.54
CA VAL A 78 -12.76 13.61 13.22
C VAL A 78 -13.72 13.03 12.19
N ASP A 79 -14.42 11.95 12.53
CA ASP A 79 -15.43 11.34 11.65
C ASP A 79 -16.58 12.31 11.34
N SER A 80 -17.02 13.10 12.33
CA SER A 80 -18.07 14.11 12.17
C SER A 80 -17.65 15.24 11.22
N GLU A 81 -16.43 15.77 11.36
CA GLU A 81 -15.91 16.83 10.48
C GLU A 81 -15.65 16.32 9.06
N ILE A 82 -15.12 15.11 8.91
CA ILE A 82 -14.98 14.46 7.59
C ILE A 82 -16.36 14.25 6.94
N LYS A 83 -17.33 13.74 7.69
CA LYS A 83 -18.71 13.57 7.20
C LYS A 83 -19.34 14.91 6.80
N ARG A 84 -19.13 15.97 7.58
CA ARG A 84 -19.62 17.32 7.24
C ARG A 84 -18.96 17.81 5.95
N PHE A 85 -17.64 17.65 5.84
CA PHE A 85 -16.92 18.01 4.62
C PHE A 85 -17.47 17.25 3.41
N HIS A 86 -17.71 15.94 3.53
CA HIS A 86 -18.34 15.13 2.48
C HIS A 86 -19.72 15.65 2.08
N GLN A 87 -20.58 15.99 3.05
CA GLN A 87 -21.90 16.53 2.80
C GLN A 87 -21.86 17.88 2.09
N ASP A 88 -21.00 18.80 2.57
CA ASP A 88 -20.82 20.12 1.98
C ASP A 88 -20.23 20.04 0.57
N ALA A 89 -19.33 19.08 0.35
CA ALA A 89 -18.58 18.91 -0.89
C ALA A 89 -19.27 17.98 -1.91
N GLY A 90 -20.34 17.28 -1.50
CA GLY A 90 -20.99 16.25 -2.32
C GLY A 90 -20.10 15.04 -2.61
N LEU A 91 -19.17 14.70 -1.71
CA LEU A 91 -18.20 13.61 -1.89
C LEU A 91 -18.55 12.39 -1.06
N SER A 92 -18.23 11.22 -1.60
CA SER A 92 -18.05 10.01 -0.79
C SER A 92 -16.70 10.01 -0.07
N THR A 93 -16.56 9.17 0.96
CA THR A 93 -15.30 8.98 1.69
C THR A 93 -14.19 8.48 0.79
N GLU A 94 -14.52 7.59 -0.14
CA GLU A 94 -13.60 7.02 -1.10
C GLU A 94 -13.05 8.10 -2.04
N GLN A 95 -13.92 8.99 -2.53
CA GLN A 95 -13.50 10.11 -3.38
C GLN A 95 -12.61 11.11 -2.64
N PHE A 96 -12.95 11.48 -1.40
CA PHE A 96 -12.12 12.37 -0.61
C PHE A 96 -10.73 11.79 -0.34
N THR A 97 -10.69 10.49 -0.05
CA THR A 97 -9.43 9.77 0.17
C THR A 97 -8.56 9.75 -1.09
N ALA A 98 -9.13 9.37 -2.24
CA ALA A 98 -8.43 9.35 -3.52
C ALA A 98 -7.84 10.73 -3.90
N ILE A 99 -8.53 11.81 -3.51
CA ILE A 99 -8.03 13.18 -3.70
C ILE A 99 -6.82 13.46 -2.81
N LEU A 100 -6.87 13.08 -1.53
CA LEU A 100 -5.73 13.28 -0.64
C LEU A 100 -4.51 12.49 -1.12
N GLU A 101 -4.71 11.29 -1.65
CA GLU A 101 -3.67 10.46 -2.27
C GLU A 101 -3.07 11.14 -3.52
N SER A 102 -3.92 11.57 -4.46
CA SER A 102 -3.48 12.30 -5.66
C SER A 102 -2.76 13.62 -5.33
N MET A 103 -3.24 14.38 -4.34
CA MET A 103 -2.58 15.59 -3.87
C MET A 103 -1.20 15.29 -3.30
N ASN A 104 -1.06 14.20 -2.55
CA ASN A 104 0.23 13.77 -2.01
C ASN A 104 1.23 13.45 -3.12
N GLU A 105 0.82 12.66 -4.11
CA GLU A 105 1.63 12.33 -5.29
C GLU A 105 2.06 13.62 -6.02
N SER A 106 1.13 14.55 -6.25
CA SER A 106 1.43 15.81 -6.97
C SER A 106 2.32 16.77 -6.18
N SER A 107 2.24 16.75 -4.83
CA SER A 107 2.98 17.68 -3.97
C SER A 107 4.50 17.45 -4.01
N SER A 108 4.93 16.27 -4.48
CA SER A 108 6.34 15.94 -4.71
C SER A 108 6.97 16.75 -5.86
N TYR A 109 6.17 17.42 -6.70
CA TYR A 109 6.63 18.09 -7.92
C TYR A 109 6.69 19.64 -7.83
N PHE A 110 6.52 20.25 -6.65
CA PHE A 110 6.50 21.72 -6.46
C PHE A 110 5.65 22.46 -7.51
N LEU A 111 4.46 21.94 -7.77
CA LEU A 111 3.59 22.47 -8.83
C LEU A 111 2.86 23.75 -8.38
N THR A 112 2.60 24.64 -9.34
CA THR A 112 1.68 25.76 -9.10
C THR A 112 0.24 25.24 -8.96
N ARG A 113 -0.64 25.98 -8.26
CA ARG A 113 -2.07 25.64 -8.13
C ARG A 113 -2.72 25.26 -9.47
N ALA A 114 -2.40 26.01 -10.52
CA ALA A 114 -2.93 25.77 -11.86
C ALA A 114 -2.39 24.47 -12.50
N ALA A 115 -1.15 24.10 -12.19
CA ALA A 115 -0.54 22.87 -12.66
C ALA A 115 -1.09 21.65 -11.91
N GLU A 116 -1.24 21.71 -10.58
CA GLU A 116 -1.89 20.65 -9.80
C GLU A 116 -3.32 20.40 -10.24
N ARG A 117 -4.10 21.48 -10.44
CA ARG A 117 -5.46 21.36 -10.98
C ARG A 117 -5.49 20.66 -12.34
N ARG A 118 -4.59 21.05 -13.25
CA ARG A 118 -4.50 20.44 -14.59
C ARG A 118 -4.08 18.97 -14.52
N LEU A 119 -3.20 18.61 -13.58
CA LEU A 119 -2.78 17.23 -13.36
C LEU A 119 -3.97 16.41 -12.85
N ALA A 120 -4.68 16.92 -11.85
CA ALA A 120 -5.90 16.27 -11.35
C ALA A 120 -6.96 16.14 -12.45
N GLU A 121 -7.23 17.20 -13.22
CA GLU A 121 -8.13 17.16 -14.38
C GLU A 121 -7.69 16.14 -15.43
N PHE A 122 -6.38 16.01 -15.65
CA PHE A 122 -5.80 15.02 -16.55
C PHE A 122 -5.99 13.60 -16.02
N ASP A 123 -5.63 13.30 -14.77
CA ASP A 123 -5.79 11.99 -14.15
C ASP A 123 -7.25 11.55 -14.13
N ILE A 124 -8.18 12.48 -13.87
CA ILE A 124 -9.63 12.24 -13.97
C ILE A 124 -10.03 11.91 -15.41
N SER A 125 -9.49 12.63 -16.40
CA SER A 125 -9.80 12.36 -17.81
C SER A 125 -9.33 10.98 -18.26
N GLN A 126 -8.31 10.42 -17.61
CA GLN A 126 -7.78 9.09 -17.88
C GLN A 126 -8.52 7.97 -17.12
N ASN A 127 -9.41 8.30 -16.16
CA ASN A 127 -10.11 7.32 -15.31
C ASN A 127 -11.62 7.25 -15.63
N PRO A 128 -12.06 6.36 -16.53
CA PRO A 128 -13.44 6.32 -17.03
C PRO A 128 -14.50 5.93 -15.98
N ASP A 129 -14.11 5.26 -14.90
CA ASP A 129 -15.00 4.89 -13.78
C ASP A 129 -15.35 6.09 -12.88
N ILE A 130 -14.64 7.20 -13.03
CA ILE A 130 -14.89 8.43 -12.29
C ILE A 130 -15.79 9.31 -13.14
N SER A 131 -17.09 9.36 -12.82
CA SER A 131 -18.03 10.21 -13.57
C SER A 131 -17.56 11.67 -13.55
N SER A 132 -17.18 12.20 -14.72
CA SER A 132 -16.56 13.52 -14.89
C SER A 132 -17.36 14.66 -14.24
N CYS A 133 -18.69 14.55 -14.18
CA CYS A 133 -19.56 15.56 -13.55
C CYS A 133 -19.41 15.63 -12.02
N ARG A 134 -19.29 14.50 -11.32
CA ARG A 134 -19.17 14.49 -9.84
C ARG A 134 -17.80 15.01 -9.40
N TYR A 135 -16.75 14.63 -10.13
CA TYR A 135 -15.39 15.04 -9.78
C TYR A 135 -15.13 16.52 -10.12
N LYS A 136 -15.71 17.05 -11.19
CA LYS A 136 -15.66 18.48 -11.47
C LYS A 136 -16.26 19.32 -10.34
N ALA A 137 -17.40 18.89 -9.79
CA ALA A 137 -17.97 19.53 -8.60
C ALA A 137 -17.02 19.46 -7.39
N THR A 138 -16.22 18.40 -7.27
CA THR A 138 -15.17 18.28 -6.26
C THR A 138 -14.03 19.26 -6.45
N LEU A 139 -13.49 19.36 -7.67
CA LEU A 139 -12.43 20.32 -8.02
C LEU A 139 -12.90 21.76 -7.72
N ASP A 140 -14.17 22.05 -8.01
CA ASP A 140 -14.79 23.34 -7.70
C ASP A 140 -14.89 23.60 -6.18
N VAL A 141 -15.10 22.56 -5.35
CA VAL A 141 -15.08 22.71 -3.89
C VAL A 141 -13.67 23.01 -3.38
N LEU A 142 -12.67 22.30 -3.89
CA LEU A 142 -11.26 22.56 -3.55
C LEU A 142 -10.85 23.98 -3.97
N ASP A 143 -11.27 24.43 -5.15
CA ASP A 143 -11.09 25.80 -5.64
C ASP A 143 -11.75 26.82 -4.72
N ARG A 144 -13.05 26.66 -4.43
CA ARG A 144 -13.81 27.59 -3.59
C ARG A 144 -13.22 27.72 -2.18
N ARG A 145 -12.64 26.63 -1.66
CA ARG A 145 -11.98 26.62 -0.35
C ARG A 145 -10.49 26.99 -0.43
N GLY A 146 -9.95 27.28 -1.62
CA GLY A 146 -8.56 27.67 -1.82
C GLY A 146 -7.55 26.57 -1.45
N LEU A 147 -7.97 25.30 -1.53
CA LEU A 147 -7.21 24.14 -1.10
C LEU A 147 -6.17 23.67 -2.13
N TRP A 148 -6.21 24.16 -3.36
CA TRP A 148 -5.14 23.93 -4.33
C TRP A 148 -3.82 24.53 -3.88
N GLY A 149 -2.70 23.87 -4.19
CA GLY A 149 -1.36 24.22 -3.74
C GLY A 149 -1.18 24.13 -2.23
N SER A 150 -2.14 23.52 -1.52
CA SER A 150 -2.03 23.23 -0.09
C SER A 150 -1.56 21.80 0.07
N SER A 151 -0.63 21.56 0.99
CA SER A 151 -0.26 20.18 1.32
C SER A 151 -1.45 19.44 1.94
N VAL A 152 -1.46 18.11 1.86
CA VAL A 152 -2.45 17.24 2.51
C VAL A 152 -2.65 17.62 3.99
N THR A 153 -1.54 17.90 4.69
CA THR A 153 -1.52 18.38 6.07
C THR A 153 -2.30 19.68 6.26
N GLU A 154 -2.19 20.63 5.32
CA GLU A 154 -2.90 21.91 5.40
C GLU A 154 -4.40 21.74 5.13
N VAL A 155 -4.76 20.90 4.15
CA VAL A 155 -6.16 20.55 3.89
C VAL A 155 -6.79 19.90 5.12
N LEU A 156 -6.15 18.88 5.69
CA LEU A 156 -6.61 18.21 6.90
C LEU A 156 -6.69 19.17 8.09
N ASN A 157 -5.75 20.10 8.22
CA ASN A 157 -5.78 21.14 9.25
C ASN A 157 -7.01 22.05 9.14
N GLN A 158 -7.44 22.39 7.92
CA GLN A 158 -8.64 23.18 7.69
C GLN A 158 -9.91 22.37 7.93
N VAL A 159 -9.97 21.13 7.42
CA VAL A 159 -11.12 20.22 7.62
C VAL A 159 -11.32 19.94 9.12
N LEU A 160 -10.24 19.69 9.86
CA LEU A 160 -10.28 19.35 11.29
C LEU A 160 -10.16 20.55 12.21
N TYR A 161 -10.29 21.79 11.71
CA TYR A 161 -10.10 23.01 12.50
C TYR A 161 -10.97 23.03 13.78
N ARG A 162 -12.23 22.58 13.68
CA ARG A 162 -13.16 22.55 14.82
C ARG A 162 -12.74 21.55 15.90
N CYS A 163 -12.12 20.43 15.50
CA CYS A 163 -11.60 19.43 16.43
C CYS A 163 -10.38 19.89 17.23
N ARG A 164 -9.72 21.00 16.84
CA ARG A 164 -8.55 21.52 17.56
C ARG A 164 -8.86 21.87 19.02
N SER A 165 -10.05 22.43 19.26
CA SER A 165 -10.49 22.81 20.61
C SER A 165 -10.82 21.60 21.51
N GLU A 166 -11.08 20.43 20.91
CA GLU A 166 -11.40 19.19 21.62
C GLU A 166 -10.17 18.29 21.84
N ARG A 167 -8.97 18.72 21.41
CA ARG A 167 -7.77 17.91 21.53
C ARG A 167 -7.43 17.64 22.99
N LYS A 168 -7.31 16.37 23.33
CA LYS A 168 -6.92 15.91 24.66
C LYS A 168 -5.47 15.45 24.61
N LYS A 169 -4.64 16.02 25.49
CA LYS A 169 -3.32 15.47 25.76
C LYS A 169 -3.51 14.12 26.42
N ILE A 170 -2.86 13.11 25.85
CA ILE A 170 -2.88 11.78 26.43
C ILE A 170 -1.65 11.68 27.34
N SER A 171 -1.84 12.02 28.61
CA SER A 171 -0.80 11.92 29.64
C SER A 171 -0.42 10.46 29.92
N ASN A 172 0.83 10.24 30.36
CA ASN A 172 1.38 8.91 30.67
C ASN A 172 1.43 7.96 29.45
N LEU A 173 1.51 8.52 28.24
CA LEU A 173 2.00 7.80 27.07
C LEU A 173 3.52 7.82 27.11
N ASP A 174 4.09 6.89 27.84
CA ASP A 174 5.48 6.50 27.62
C ASP A 174 5.46 5.36 26.60
N TYR A 175 6.18 5.52 25.49
CA TYR A 175 6.30 4.50 24.44
C TYR A 175 6.80 3.17 25.03
N ASP A 176 7.73 3.25 26.00
CA ASP A 176 8.30 2.09 26.67
C ASP A 176 7.26 1.35 27.53
N SER A 177 6.26 2.08 28.03
CA SER A 177 5.13 1.54 28.80
C SER A 177 4.03 0.88 27.95
N LEU A 178 4.21 0.82 26.63
CA LEU A 178 3.32 0.15 25.66
C LEU A 178 3.87 -1.21 25.20
N THR A 179 4.86 -1.76 25.93
CA THR A 179 5.47 -3.07 25.67
C THR A 179 4.41 -4.19 25.71
N ILE A 180 4.31 -4.93 24.61
CA ILE A 180 3.46 -6.11 24.49
C ILE A 180 4.38 -7.32 24.51
N GLY A 181 4.48 -7.97 25.68
CA GLY A 181 4.86 -9.37 25.89
C GLY A 181 6.10 -9.94 25.19
N THR A 182 6.21 -11.26 25.30
CA THR A 182 7.14 -12.15 24.58
C THR A 182 6.72 -12.32 23.12
N ASP A 183 7.61 -12.83 22.26
CA ASP A 183 7.30 -13.18 20.86
C ASP A 183 6.06 -14.08 20.75
N ALA A 184 5.87 -15.02 21.68
CA ALA A 184 4.72 -15.91 21.69
C ALA A 184 3.42 -15.15 22.01
N GLU A 185 3.45 -14.26 23.00
CA GLU A 185 2.29 -13.43 23.36
C GLU A 185 1.92 -12.47 22.22
N MET A 186 2.90 -11.88 21.54
CA MET A 186 2.66 -11.03 20.37
C MET A 186 2.00 -11.82 19.23
N MET A 187 2.53 -12.99 18.88
CA MET A 187 1.93 -13.80 17.81
C MET A 187 0.55 -14.35 18.17
N ASN A 188 0.32 -14.73 19.43
CA ASN A 188 -1.01 -15.12 19.90
C ASN A 188 -2.02 -13.97 19.77
N GLU A 189 -1.59 -12.74 20.04
CA GLU A 189 -2.44 -11.55 19.86
C GLU A 189 -2.72 -11.27 18.38
N VAL A 190 -1.71 -11.38 17.50
CA VAL A 190 -1.89 -11.31 16.04
C VAL A 190 -2.95 -12.31 15.58
N ASP A 191 -2.79 -13.58 15.98
CA ASP A 191 -3.70 -14.66 15.63
C ASP A 191 -5.12 -14.39 16.12
N ARG A 192 -5.27 -14.00 17.39
CA ARG A 192 -6.57 -13.66 17.99
C ARG A 192 -7.28 -12.52 17.27
N ILE A 193 -6.54 -11.53 16.78
CA ILE A 193 -7.11 -10.41 16.03
C ILE A 193 -7.48 -10.85 14.60
N LEU A 194 -6.60 -11.58 13.91
CA LEU A 194 -6.86 -12.11 12.56
C LEU A 194 -8.06 -13.07 12.52
N ASP A 195 -8.30 -13.84 13.59
CA ASP A 195 -9.48 -14.71 13.71
C ASP A 195 -10.80 -13.95 13.65
N ARG A 196 -10.77 -12.67 14.03
CA ARG A 196 -11.92 -11.77 13.92
C ARG A 196 -12.03 -11.11 12.55
N LYS A 197 -11.21 -11.54 11.58
CA LYS A 197 -11.09 -10.97 10.23
C LYS A 197 -10.72 -9.48 10.24
N ILE A 198 -9.95 -9.09 11.25
CA ILE A 198 -9.44 -7.74 11.43
C ILE A 198 -7.95 -7.76 11.09
N PRO A 199 -7.45 -6.86 10.23
CA PRO A 199 -6.01 -6.77 10.02
C PRO A 199 -5.27 -6.24 11.25
N VAL A 200 -4.03 -6.67 11.40
CA VAL A 200 -3.17 -6.39 12.55
C VAL A 200 -2.08 -5.44 12.12
N SER A 201 -1.92 -4.33 12.83
CA SER A 201 -0.75 -3.50 12.65
C SER A 201 0.44 -4.11 13.38
N ALA A 202 1.61 -4.17 12.74
CA ALA A 202 2.80 -4.72 13.37
C ALA A 202 4.05 -3.87 13.07
N GLY A 203 4.88 -3.69 14.09
CA GLY A 203 6.24 -3.17 13.93
C GLY A 203 7.20 -4.31 13.68
N LEU A 204 7.99 -4.23 12.63
CA LEU A 204 8.99 -5.22 12.25
C LEU A 204 10.32 -4.62 11.79
N CYS A 205 11.39 -5.41 11.80
CA CYS A 205 12.67 -5.00 11.22
C CYS A 205 12.58 -5.00 9.69
N ALA A 206 12.71 -3.83 9.05
CA ALA A 206 12.63 -3.65 7.60
C ALA A 206 13.48 -4.67 6.79
N PRO A 207 14.68 -5.10 7.23
CA PRO A 207 15.45 -6.12 6.52
C PRO A 207 14.70 -7.44 6.31
N ILE A 208 13.73 -7.83 7.15
CA ILE A 208 12.92 -9.03 6.88
C ILE A 208 12.10 -8.90 5.58
N LEU A 209 11.74 -7.66 5.23
CA LEU A 209 10.99 -7.34 4.03
C LEU A 209 11.91 -7.27 2.81
N LEU A 210 13.18 -6.90 2.98
CA LEU A 210 14.18 -6.71 1.91
C LEU A 210 15.00 -7.96 1.61
N GLU A 211 15.47 -8.65 2.64
CA GLU A 211 16.50 -9.70 2.60
C GLU A 211 15.98 -11.03 3.16
N SER A 212 14.72 -11.37 2.84
CA SER A 212 13.93 -12.43 3.50
C SER A 212 14.61 -13.81 3.67
N LYS A 213 15.63 -14.12 2.85
CA LYS A 213 16.40 -15.37 2.91
C LYS A 213 17.66 -15.28 3.77
N GLU A 214 18.27 -14.10 3.89
CA GLU A 214 19.56 -13.89 4.57
C GLU A 214 19.37 -13.31 5.97
N TYR A 215 18.24 -12.64 6.21
CA TYR A 215 17.94 -12.06 7.50
C TYR A 215 17.49 -13.13 8.52
N SER A 216 18.41 -13.51 9.40
CA SER A 216 18.17 -14.51 10.46
C SER A 216 17.30 -14.02 11.63
N GLY A 217 16.93 -12.72 11.61
CA GLY A 217 16.14 -12.04 12.64
C GLY A 217 16.88 -11.87 13.96
N LEU A 218 16.22 -11.28 14.95
CA LEU A 218 16.77 -11.04 16.29
C LEU A 218 16.56 -12.22 17.24
N ALA A 219 16.64 -13.46 16.75
CA ALA A 219 16.31 -14.68 17.49
C ALA A 219 17.02 -14.75 18.86
N GLY A 220 16.27 -14.88 19.95
CA GLY A 220 16.80 -14.97 21.32
C GLY A 220 17.35 -13.64 21.87
N LYS A 221 17.27 -12.56 21.09
CA LYS A 221 17.56 -11.17 21.47
C LYS A 221 16.31 -10.29 21.31
N SER A 222 15.13 -10.87 21.53
CA SER A 222 13.89 -10.14 21.84
C SER A 222 13.71 -10.17 23.36
N PRO A 223 14.50 -9.46 24.18
CA PRO A 223 14.27 -9.50 25.60
C PRO A 223 13.17 -8.45 25.90
N PRO A 224 12.59 -8.45 27.10
CA PRO A 224 11.79 -7.33 27.54
C PRO A 224 12.73 -6.15 27.83
N LEU A 225 13.44 -5.62 26.84
CA LEU A 225 14.36 -4.50 27.03
C LEU A 225 13.73 -3.23 26.50
N ASP A 226 13.63 -2.22 27.37
CA ASP A 226 13.77 -0.79 27.09
C ASP A 226 13.62 -0.45 25.60
N ARG A 227 12.39 -0.49 25.10
CA ARG A 227 12.03 -0.35 23.67
C ARG A 227 12.12 1.11 23.16
N GLY A 228 13.04 1.89 23.71
CA GLY A 228 13.63 3.12 23.16
C GLY A 228 15.14 2.98 22.86
N SER A 229 15.75 1.88 23.29
CA SER A 229 17.15 1.54 23.13
C SER A 229 17.27 0.18 22.43
N LEU A 230 17.02 0.15 21.12
CA LEU A 230 17.84 -0.74 20.29
C LEU A 230 19.30 -0.41 20.67
N ASP A 231 20.03 -1.34 21.27
CA ASP A 231 21.47 -1.13 21.46
C ASP A 231 22.11 -0.80 20.10
N ASN A 232 23.26 -0.15 20.07
CA ASN A 232 23.87 0.28 18.80
C ASN A 232 24.01 -0.89 17.80
N PHE A 233 24.20 -2.12 18.31
CA PHE A 233 24.26 -3.34 17.52
C PHE A 233 22.92 -3.72 16.85
N THR A 234 21.80 -3.53 17.54
CA THR A 234 20.46 -3.82 17.01
C THR A 234 19.97 -2.68 16.11
N LYS A 235 20.37 -1.42 16.35
CA LYS A 235 20.13 -0.29 15.43
C LYS A 235 20.81 -0.48 14.07
N GLU A 236 22.04 -0.99 14.07
CA GLU A 236 22.79 -1.26 12.84
C GLU A 236 22.16 -2.38 11.98
N LYS A 237 21.36 -3.28 12.58
CA LYS A 237 20.83 -4.49 11.90
C LYS A 237 19.30 -4.54 11.79
N CYS A 238 18.59 -3.62 12.41
CA CYS A 238 17.14 -3.54 12.40
C CYS A 238 16.73 -2.09 12.20
N GLU A 239 16.43 -1.74 10.95
CA GLU A 239 15.70 -0.52 10.67
C GLU A 239 14.23 -0.76 11.03
N PRO A 240 13.66 -0.05 12.03
CA PRO A 240 12.28 -0.27 12.43
C PRO A 240 11.32 0.15 11.31
N HIS A 241 10.32 -0.67 11.02
CA HIS A 241 9.34 -0.43 9.99
C HIS A 241 7.97 -0.94 10.42
N GLN A 242 6.89 -0.28 9.99
CA GLN A 242 5.53 -0.69 10.34
C GLN A 242 4.79 -1.23 9.13
N THR A 243 4.02 -2.28 9.38
CA THR A 243 3.31 -3.02 8.35
C THR A 243 1.90 -3.38 8.82
N LEU A 244 1.08 -3.90 7.90
CA LEU A 244 -0.19 -4.55 8.21
C LEU A 244 -0.09 -6.05 7.92
N ILE A 245 -0.36 -6.87 8.91
CA ILE A 245 -0.63 -8.29 8.73
C ILE A 245 -2.12 -8.44 8.44
N VAL A 246 -2.46 -8.83 7.22
CA VAL A 246 -3.85 -8.83 6.74
C VAL A 246 -4.43 -10.24 6.60
N GLY A 247 -3.62 -11.27 6.80
CA GLY A 247 -4.05 -12.66 6.71
C GLY A 247 -3.00 -13.64 7.20
N ARG A 248 -3.42 -14.90 7.32
CA ARG A 248 -2.56 -16.06 7.62
C ARG A 248 -3.03 -17.25 6.80
N ASN A 249 -2.10 -18.10 6.39
CA ASN A 249 -2.40 -19.30 5.64
C ASN A 249 -1.45 -20.44 6.03
N GLN A 250 -1.97 -21.66 6.01
CA GLN A 250 -1.15 -22.87 6.12
C GLN A 250 -0.87 -23.37 4.70
N PHE A 251 0.40 -23.44 4.34
CA PHE A 251 0.84 -23.90 3.02
C PHE A 251 0.92 -25.43 2.98
N SER A 252 0.97 -26.01 1.78
CA SER A 252 1.01 -27.45 1.56
C SER A 252 2.25 -28.14 2.16
N ASP A 253 3.31 -27.38 2.40
CA ASP A 253 4.53 -27.82 3.09
C ASP A 253 4.37 -27.85 4.63
N GLY A 254 3.17 -27.55 5.15
CA GLY A 254 2.87 -27.47 6.57
C GLY A 254 3.31 -26.16 7.23
N SER A 255 3.96 -25.24 6.51
CA SER A 255 4.37 -23.95 7.06
C SER A 255 3.17 -23.02 7.25
N CYS A 256 3.14 -22.33 8.39
CA CYS A 256 2.21 -21.22 8.61
C CYS A 256 2.89 -19.93 8.13
N ARG A 257 2.23 -19.17 7.26
CA ARG A 257 2.75 -17.89 6.76
C ARG A 257 1.70 -16.81 6.94
N TYR A 258 2.18 -15.58 7.13
CA TYR A 258 1.35 -14.41 7.33
C TYR A 258 1.45 -13.50 6.11
N LEU A 259 0.33 -12.95 5.68
CA LEU A 259 0.29 -11.99 4.58
C LEU A 259 0.56 -10.60 5.11
N VAL A 260 1.73 -10.07 4.77
CA VAL A 260 2.25 -8.81 5.26
C VAL A 260 2.17 -7.78 4.13
N ARG A 261 1.47 -6.67 4.39
CA ARG A 261 1.28 -5.56 3.47
C ARG A 261 2.10 -4.35 3.90
N ASN A 262 2.92 -3.85 3.00
CA ASN A 262 3.85 -2.76 3.21
C ASN A 262 3.53 -1.57 2.29
N SER A 263 4.04 -0.42 2.70
CA SER A 263 4.02 0.89 2.09
C SER A 263 5.26 1.24 1.28
N TRP A 264 5.70 0.36 0.39
CA TRP A 264 6.75 0.65 -0.60
C TRP A 264 6.19 0.50 -2.04
N GLY A 265 4.90 0.78 -2.21
CA GLY A 265 4.18 0.65 -3.47
C GLY A 265 4.08 -0.78 -4.04
N GLY A 266 3.39 -0.89 -5.19
CA GLY A 266 3.20 -2.17 -5.92
C GLY A 266 4.47 -2.72 -6.59
N ALA A 267 5.52 -1.89 -6.70
CA ALA A 267 6.84 -2.28 -7.19
C ALA A 267 7.63 -3.11 -6.16
N TRP A 268 7.22 -3.11 -4.89
CA TRP A 268 7.87 -3.91 -3.86
C TRP A 268 7.62 -5.41 -4.08
N LYS A 269 8.63 -6.05 -4.67
CA LYS A 269 8.72 -7.50 -4.85
C LYS A 269 10.12 -7.92 -4.43
N THR A 270 10.23 -8.60 -3.29
CA THR A 270 11.54 -9.01 -2.79
C THR A 270 11.81 -10.46 -3.12
N ASP A 271 13.07 -10.69 -3.50
CA ASP A 271 13.52 -12.01 -3.87
C ASP A 271 13.35 -12.98 -2.71
N GLY A 272 12.70 -14.11 -3.01
CA GLY A 272 12.43 -15.15 -2.03
C GLY A 272 11.07 -15.08 -1.35
N LEU A 273 10.33 -13.96 -1.44
CA LEU A 273 8.96 -13.92 -0.95
C LEU A 273 7.97 -14.36 -2.04
N THR A 274 6.88 -14.99 -1.61
CA THR A 274 5.69 -15.23 -2.44
C THR A 274 4.70 -14.13 -2.14
N CYS A 275 4.26 -13.38 -3.15
CA CYS A 275 3.35 -12.26 -2.94
C CYS A 275 1.99 -12.54 -3.52
N ALA A 276 0.96 -12.06 -2.82
CA ALA A 276 -0.43 -12.20 -3.21
C ALA A 276 -0.94 -10.95 -3.91
N CYS A 277 -1.90 -11.16 -4.80
CA CYS A 277 -2.54 -10.10 -5.57
C CYS A 277 -4.03 -10.34 -5.66
N LYS A 278 -4.73 -9.27 -6.02
CA LYS A 278 -6.15 -9.28 -6.32
C LYS A 278 -6.35 -8.77 -7.73
N THR A 279 -7.14 -9.45 -8.54
CA THR A 279 -7.56 -8.96 -9.86
C THR A 279 -8.61 -7.85 -9.70
N SER A 280 -8.89 -7.13 -10.79
CA SER A 280 -9.88 -6.03 -10.84
C SER A 280 -11.30 -6.47 -10.49
N ASP A 281 -11.69 -7.69 -10.85
CA ASP A 281 -12.96 -8.34 -10.45
C ASP A 281 -12.97 -8.82 -8.99
N GLY A 282 -11.85 -8.64 -8.29
CA GLY A 282 -11.72 -8.94 -6.87
C GLY A 282 -11.30 -10.37 -6.54
N VAL A 283 -10.95 -11.20 -7.53
CA VAL A 283 -10.43 -12.55 -7.28
C VAL A 283 -9.04 -12.48 -6.65
N TYR A 284 -8.85 -13.21 -5.56
CA TYR A 284 -7.60 -13.26 -4.82
C TYR A 284 -6.72 -14.41 -5.29
N HIS A 285 -5.44 -14.13 -5.51
CA HIS A 285 -4.42 -15.10 -5.86
C HIS A 285 -3.31 -15.11 -4.80
N SER A 286 -3.00 -16.29 -4.28
CA SER A 286 -1.96 -16.48 -3.26
C SER A 286 -0.53 -16.28 -3.79
N ASP A 287 -0.33 -16.33 -5.10
CA ASP A 287 0.95 -16.10 -5.78
C ASP A 287 0.78 -15.32 -7.10
N CYS A 288 1.40 -14.14 -7.15
CA CYS A 288 1.41 -13.27 -8.33
C CYS A 288 2.33 -13.73 -9.46
N LYS A 289 3.30 -14.61 -9.17
CA LYS A 289 4.23 -15.10 -10.20
C LYS A 289 3.52 -15.96 -11.25
N SER A 290 2.42 -16.60 -10.87
CA SER A 290 1.61 -17.42 -11.79
C SER A 290 1.17 -16.65 -13.04
N ALA A 291 0.82 -15.36 -12.94
CA ALA A 291 0.47 -14.55 -14.11
C ALA A 291 1.65 -14.04 -14.91
N GLU A 292 2.74 -13.66 -14.25
CA GLU A 292 3.97 -13.28 -14.95
C GLU A 292 4.53 -14.45 -15.78
N SER A 293 4.39 -15.68 -15.28
CA SER A 293 4.75 -16.89 -16.02
C SER A 293 3.87 -17.10 -17.27
N GLY A 294 2.57 -16.81 -17.19
CA GLY A 294 1.65 -16.87 -18.33
C GLY A 294 2.00 -15.85 -19.42
N ILE A 295 2.35 -14.62 -19.02
CA ILE A 295 2.83 -13.57 -19.93
C ILE A 295 4.12 -14.01 -20.64
N LYS A 296 5.14 -14.47 -19.89
CA LYS A 296 6.42 -14.93 -20.46
C LYS A 296 6.26 -16.10 -21.42
N VAL A 297 5.38 -17.06 -21.11
CA VAL A 297 5.07 -18.17 -22.02
C VAL A 297 4.44 -17.67 -23.31
N LYS A 298 3.51 -16.71 -23.24
CA LYS A 298 2.87 -16.12 -24.41
C LYS A 298 3.83 -15.28 -25.26
N GLU A 299 4.68 -14.47 -24.63
CA GLU A 299 5.73 -13.70 -25.33
C GLU A 299 6.67 -14.62 -26.13
N LYS A 300 7.06 -15.76 -25.53
CA LYS A 300 7.86 -16.77 -26.21
C LYS A 300 7.12 -17.36 -27.42
N GLN A 301 5.85 -17.75 -27.27
CA GLN A 301 5.04 -18.28 -28.37
C GLN A 301 4.89 -17.28 -29.53
N ILE A 302 4.68 -16.00 -29.21
CA ILE A 302 4.59 -14.91 -30.19
C ILE A 302 5.92 -14.75 -30.95
N SER A 303 7.05 -14.77 -30.24
CA SER A 303 8.38 -14.69 -30.85
C SER A 303 8.65 -15.85 -31.82
N GLU A 304 8.31 -17.08 -31.42
CA GLU A 304 8.44 -18.27 -32.26
C GLU A 304 7.57 -18.17 -33.54
N ARG A 305 6.36 -17.62 -33.45
CA ARG A 305 5.49 -17.39 -34.61
C ARG A 305 5.98 -16.29 -35.54
N ILE A 306 6.56 -15.21 -35.02
CA ILE A 306 7.19 -14.16 -35.85
C ILE A 306 8.31 -14.80 -36.69
N SER A 307 9.15 -15.61 -36.05
CA SER A 307 10.24 -16.32 -36.72
C SER A 307 9.72 -17.23 -37.83
N GLU A 308 8.67 -18.02 -37.57
CA GLU A 308 8.06 -18.89 -38.59
C GLU A 308 7.40 -18.10 -39.73
N SER A 309 6.71 -16.99 -39.42
CA SER A 309 6.12 -16.12 -40.43
C SER A 309 7.18 -15.54 -41.38
N ASN A 310 8.33 -15.13 -40.84
CA ASN A 310 9.46 -14.64 -41.65
C ASN A 310 10.01 -15.73 -42.56
N ARG A 311 10.20 -16.95 -42.05
CA ARG A 311 10.65 -18.11 -42.87
C ARG A 311 9.68 -18.42 -44.01
N LEU A 312 8.37 -18.37 -43.76
CA LEU A 312 7.36 -18.57 -44.80
C LEU A 312 7.38 -17.45 -45.85
N SER A 313 7.62 -16.21 -45.44
CA SER A 313 7.78 -15.07 -46.35
C SER A 313 8.99 -15.24 -47.27
N ASP A 314 10.16 -15.59 -46.71
CA ASP A 314 11.38 -15.82 -47.49
C ASP A 314 11.19 -16.98 -48.48
N ARG A 315 10.54 -18.07 -48.05
CA ARG A 315 10.22 -19.20 -48.92
C ARG A 315 9.26 -18.82 -50.05
N TYR A 316 8.25 -18.00 -49.77
CA TYR A 316 7.33 -17.51 -50.80
C TYR A 316 8.08 -16.70 -51.87
N GLU A 317 8.95 -15.78 -51.45
CA GLU A 317 9.75 -14.95 -52.36
C GLU A 317 10.67 -15.79 -53.26
N ALA A 318 11.25 -16.87 -52.73
CA ALA A 318 12.06 -17.81 -53.51
C ALA A 318 11.23 -18.61 -54.53
N LEU A 319 10.00 -18.99 -54.19
CA LEU A 319 9.16 -19.87 -55.02
C LEU A 319 8.32 -19.12 -56.05
N LYS A 320 7.94 -17.86 -55.80
CA LYS A 320 6.91 -17.15 -56.60
C LYS A 320 7.20 -17.05 -58.10
N ILE A 321 8.47 -17.08 -58.50
CA ILE A 321 8.89 -17.03 -59.91
C ILE A 321 8.96 -18.44 -60.53
N ARG A 322 9.48 -19.42 -59.77
CA ARG A 322 9.84 -20.75 -60.31
C ARG A 322 8.73 -21.80 -60.13
N HIS A 323 7.94 -21.67 -59.07
CA HIS A 323 6.94 -22.65 -58.64
C HIS A 323 5.67 -21.95 -58.11
N PRO A 324 4.86 -21.33 -58.99
CA PRO A 324 3.75 -20.45 -58.58
C PRO A 324 2.66 -21.18 -57.78
N GLU A 325 2.38 -22.45 -58.08
CA GLU A 325 1.38 -23.23 -57.33
C GLU A 325 1.86 -23.58 -55.92
N GLU A 326 3.16 -23.87 -55.73
CA GLU A 326 3.73 -24.08 -54.40
C GLU A 326 3.78 -22.76 -53.61
N ALA A 327 4.10 -21.64 -54.27
CA ALA A 327 4.07 -20.32 -53.67
C ALA A 327 2.66 -19.96 -53.15
N LYS A 328 1.59 -20.31 -53.88
CA LYS A 328 0.21 -20.11 -53.40
C LYS A 328 -0.08 -20.90 -52.12
N LYS A 329 0.46 -22.12 -51.97
CA LYS A 329 0.32 -22.92 -50.74
C LYS A 329 1.04 -22.25 -49.57
N VAL A 330 2.28 -21.84 -49.75
CA VAL A 330 3.07 -21.12 -48.74
C VAL A 330 2.40 -19.81 -48.33
N LEU A 331 1.80 -19.08 -49.28
CA LEU A 331 1.05 -17.86 -48.99
C LEU A 331 -0.18 -18.12 -48.11
N ARG A 332 -0.90 -19.24 -48.33
CA ARG A 332 -2.03 -19.64 -47.46
C ARG A 332 -1.54 -19.98 -46.05
N GLU A 333 -0.45 -20.72 -45.92
CA GLU A 333 0.17 -21.06 -44.63
C GLU A 333 0.62 -19.79 -43.88
N SER A 334 1.25 -18.84 -44.57
CA SER A 334 1.64 -17.54 -44.02
C SER A 334 0.43 -16.75 -43.51
N LYS A 335 -0.68 -16.71 -44.27
CA LYS A 335 -1.92 -16.06 -43.82
C LYS A 335 -2.50 -16.71 -42.56
N ILE A 336 -2.48 -18.04 -42.47
CA ILE A 336 -2.93 -18.77 -41.27
C ILE A 336 -2.04 -18.43 -40.07
N GLN A 337 -0.71 -18.39 -40.25
CA GLN A 337 0.19 -18.02 -39.16
C GLN A 337 -0.03 -16.57 -38.71
N LYS A 338 -0.27 -15.64 -39.64
CA LYS A 338 -0.60 -14.25 -39.30
C LYS A 338 -1.90 -14.12 -38.50
N MET A 339 -2.93 -14.91 -38.82
CA MET A 339 -4.16 -14.95 -38.02
C MET A 339 -3.91 -15.49 -36.60
N LYS A 340 -3.14 -16.57 -36.46
CA LYS A 340 -2.77 -17.11 -35.14
C LYS A 340 -1.94 -16.13 -34.31
N PHE A 341 -1.02 -15.41 -34.95
CA PHE A 341 -0.23 -14.35 -34.32
C PHE A 341 -1.11 -13.22 -33.76
N ASN A 342 -2.12 -12.77 -34.50
CA ASN A 342 -3.04 -11.74 -34.02
C ASN A 342 -3.84 -12.22 -32.80
N ILE A 343 -4.32 -13.48 -32.79
CA ILE A 343 -5.02 -14.07 -31.64
C ILE A 343 -4.12 -14.09 -30.40
N ASP A 344 -2.87 -14.54 -30.56
CA ASP A 344 -1.92 -14.58 -29.45
C ASP A 344 -1.55 -13.18 -28.94
N LEU A 345 -1.49 -12.17 -29.81
CA LEU A 345 -1.31 -10.76 -29.42
C LEU A 345 -2.48 -10.23 -28.60
N ASP A 346 -3.72 -10.51 -29.02
CA ASP A 346 -4.92 -10.11 -28.28
C ASP A 346 -4.97 -10.79 -26.91
N GLU A 347 -4.62 -12.08 -26.83
CA GLU A 347 -4.48 -12.81 -25.56
C GLU A 347 -3.35 -12.24 -24.67
N LEU A 348 -2.18 -11.91 -25.25
CA LEU A 348 -1.09 -11.29 -24.50
C LEU A 348 -1.49 -9.92 -23.95
N LYS A 349 -2.17 -9.11 -24.77
CA LYS A 349 -2.66 -7.80 -24.37
C LYS A 349 -3.65 -7.95 -23.20
N LYS A 350 -4.59 -8.88 -23.31
CA LYS A 350 -5.53 -9.19 -22.22
C LYS A 350 -4.80 -9.67 -20.96
N LEU A 351 -3.81 -10.55 -21.06
CA LEU A 351 -3.01 -11.02 -19.92
C LEU A 351 -2.20 -9.90 -19.27
N ARG A 352 -1.65 -8.97 -20.07
CA ARG A 352 -0.95 -7.78 -19.57
C ARG A 352 -1.91 -6.82 -18.88
N GLU A 353 -3.06 -6.52 -19.49
CA GLU A 353 -4.12 -5.73 -18.85
C GLU A 353 -4.59 -6.38 -17.55
N GLU A 354 -4.85 -7.70 -17.55
CA GLU A 354 -5.23 -8.45 -16.36
C GLU A 354 -4.14 -8.45 -15.29
N TYR A 355 -2.85 -8.45 -15.67
CA TYR A 355 -1.70 -8.40 -14.76
C TYR A 355 -1.45 -7.00 -14.21
N GLU A 356 -1.54 -5.98 -15.05
CA GLU A 356 -1.43 -4.57 -14.70
C GLU A 356 -2.60 -4.12 -13.82
N GLN A 357 -3.79 -4.70 -14.03
CA GLN A 357 -4.96 -4.52 -13.17
C GLN A 357 -4.88 -5.30 -11.85
N ARG A 358 -3.82 -6.10 -11.62
CA ARG A 358 -3.67 -6.77 -10.32
C ARG A 358 -3.20 -5.76 -9.28
N ALA A 359 -4.07 -5.49 -8.33
CA ALA A 359 -3.69 -4.79 -7.12
C ALA A 359 -2.82 -5.73 -6.27
N TYR A 360 -1.58 -5.31 -6.02
CA TYR A 360 -0.71 -5.94 -5.04
C TYR A 360 -1.38 -5.92 -3.65
N VAL A 361 -1.39 -7.07 -2.96
CA VAL A 361 -2.06 -7.18 -1.64
C VAL A 361 -1.05 -7.27 -0.50
N GLY A 362 0.06 -7.98 -0.70
CA GLY A 362 1.07 -8.23 0.34
C GLY A 362 1.99 -9.40 -0.02
N CYS A 363 3.02 -9.65 0.79
CA CYS A 363 3.90 -10.81 0.66
C CYS A 363 3.76 -11.76 1.86
N TRP A 364 3.84 -13.06 1.59
CA TRP A 364 3.78 -14.12 2.59
C TRP A 364 5.13 -14.24 3.30
N ILE A 365 5.13 -14.06 4.62
CA ILE A 365 6.29 -14.23 5.49
C ILE A 365 6.08 -15.47 6.37
N ASP A 366 7.07 -16.35 6.41
CA ASP A 366 7.04 -17.53 7.28
C ASP A 366 6.90 -17.13 8.75
N SER A 367 6.03 -17.82 9.50
CA SER A 367 5.80 -17.59 10.93
C SER A 367 7.10 -17.57 11.74
N LYS A 368 8.08 -18.45 11.44
CA LYS A 368 9.37 -18.50 12.14
C LYS A 368 10.18 -17.23 11.92
N ASN A 369 10.11 -16.65 10.73
CA ASN A 369 10.81 -15.41 10.40
C ASN A 369 10.06 -14.21 10.97
N LEU A 370 8.74 -14.18 10.86
CA LEU A 370 7.92 -13.08 11.38
C LEU A 370 8.03 -12.97 12.91
N LYS A 371 7.92 -14.10 13.62
CA LYS A 371 7.94 -14.16 15.09
C LYS A 371 9.17 -13.50 15.72
N LYS A 372 10.34 -13.62 15.08
CA LYS A 372 11.62 -13.08 15.58
C LYS A 372 11.80 -11.59 15.33
N ASN A 373 10.89 -10.99 14.58
CA ASN A 373 11.06 -9.65 14.03
C ASN A 373 9.88 -8.73 14.34
N VAL A 374 8.74 -9.25 14.79
CA VAL A 374 7.62 -8.44 15.28
C VAL A 374 7.97 -7.92 16.68
N PHE A 375 7.92 -6.61 16.87
CA PHE A 375 8.22 -5.96 18.15
C PHE A 375 7.08 -5.07 18.69
N HIS A 376 6.00 -4.85 17.93
CA HIS A 376 4.71 -4.33 18.43
C HIS A 376 3.54 -4.88 17.62
N VAL A 377 2.36 -5.02 18.23
CA VAL A 377 1.13 -5.50 17.58
C VAL A 377 -0.09 -4.67 18.00
N GLY A 378 -0.99 -4.36 17.08
CA GLY A 378 -2.23 -3.63 17.33
C GLY A 378 -3.37 -4.09 16.42
N SER A 379 -4.64 -3.89 16.82
CA SER A 379 -5.81 -4.29 16.02
C SER A 379 -6.49 -3.13 15.28
N LEU A 380 -6.84 -3.30 14.00
CA LEU A 380 -7.69 -2.39 13.22
C LEU A 380 -9.19 -2.65 13.47
N LYS A 381 -9.73 -2.16 14.59
CA LYS A 381 -11.18 -2.30 14.86
C LYS A 381 -12.06 -1.42 13.99
#